data_AF-A0A562C2E4-F1
#
_entry.id   AF-A0A562C2E4-F1
#
_cell.length_a   1.000
_cell.length_b   1.000
_cell.length_c   1.000
_cell.angle_alpha   90.00
_cell.angle_beta   90.00
_cell.angle_gamma   90.00
#
_symmetry.space_group_name_H-M   'P 1'
#
loop_
_entity.id
_entity.type
_entity.pdbx_description
1 polymer ?
#
loop_
_entity_poly.entity_id
_entity_poly.type
_entity_poly.pdbx_seq_one_letter_code
_entity_poly.pdbx_strand_id
1 'polypeptide(L)'
;MNDSDPKGSDGARHEIRFEDSAGGVEVPAGKVVESEFASVAVRLDTEGNSVRLRLEDLRTGKVRHLDALEIESVIWLADGHLTQLLDPSHERWRG
;
A
#
# COMPACT_ATOMS: atom_id res chain seq x y z
N MET A 1 -37.38 11.27 31.82
CA MET A 1 -37.52 11.75 30.44
C MET A 1 -36.12 12.11 29.95
N ASN A 2 -35.56 11.21 29.15
CA ASN A 2 -34.34 11.20 28.33
C ASN A 2 -32.98 11.71 28.85
N ASP A 3 -32.12 10.71 29.06
CA ASP A 3 -30.68 10.68 28.77
C ASP A 3 -30.33 11.27 27.39
N SER A 4 -29.13 11.83 27.28
CA SER A 4 -28.48 12.11 25.99
C SER A 4 -27.00 11.77 26.10
N ASP A 5 -26.69 10.52 25.75
CA ASP A 5 -25.35 10.02 25.48
C ASP A 5 -24.67 10.75 24.30
N PRO A 6 -23.33 10.85 24.29
CA PRO A 6 -22.59 11.51 23.23
C PRO A 6 -22.57 10.67 21.94
N LYS A 7 -22.79 11.32 20.79
CA LYS A 7 -22.57 10.73 19.46
C LYS A 7 -21.11 10.33 19.30
N GLY A 8 -20.82 9.04 19.45
CA GLY A 8 -19.59 8.44 18.96
C GLY A 8 -19.51 8.59 17.44
N SER A 9 -18.44 9.21 16.95
CA SER A 9 -18.09 9.19 15.54
C SER A 9 -17.74 7.76 15.16
N ASP A 10 -18.67 7.08 14.49
CA ASP A 10 -18.41 5.79 13.84
C ASP A 10 -17.43 6.05 12.70
N GLY A 11 -16.14 5.89 13.01
CA GLY A 11 -15.08 5.90 12.02
C GLY A 11 -15.30 4.72 11.11
N ALA A 12 -15.95 4.95 9.97
CA ALA A 12 -16.23 3.94 8.97
C ALA A 12 -14.93 3.22 8.60
N ARG A 13 -14.73 2.04 9.20
CA ARG A 13 -13.69 1.10 8.80
C ARG A 13 -14.13 0.55 7.46
N HIS A 14 -13.64 1.13 6.39
CA HIS A 14 -13.81 0.57 5.05
C HIS A 14 -13.11 -0.80 5.03
N GLU A 15 -13.91 -1.85 5.07
CA GLU A 15 -13.44 -3.22 4.88
C GLU A 15 -13.06 -3.37 3.40
N ILE A 16 -11.75 -3.42 3.12
CA ILE A 16 -11.26 -3.64 1.76
C ILE A 16 -11.39 -5.14 1.45
N ARG A 17 -12.33 -5.49 0.56
CA ARG A 17 -12.40 -6.82 -0.05
C ARG A 17 -11.56 -6.85 -1.32
N PHE A 18 -10.54 -7.71 -1.34
CA PHE A 18 -9.75 -8.00 -2.53
C PHE A 18 -10.28 -9.27 -3.19
N GLU A 19 -10.59 -9.21 -4.48
CA GLU A 19 -10.96 -10.37 -5.29
C GLU A 19 -9.69 -11.20 -5.60
N ASP A 20 -9.75 -12.50 -5.30
CA ASP A 20 -8.65 -13.44 -5.47
C ASP A 20 -8.54 -13.83 -6.95
N SER A 21 -7.67 -13.16 -7.69
CA SER A 21 -7.45 -13.43 -9.11
C SER A 21 -6.00 -13.19 -9.53
N ALA A 22 -5.06 -13.89 -8.89
CA ALA A 22 -3.76 -14.25 -9.46
C ALA A 22 -3.12 -15.30 -8.55
N GLY A 23 -2.56 -16.38 -9.13
CA GLY A 23 -1.96 -17.48 -8.40
C GLY A 23 -0.96 -17.00 -7.34
N GLY A 24 -1.38 -17.01 -6.08
CA GLY A 24 -0.68 -16.33 -5.00
C GLY A 24 0.63 -17.00 -4.66
N VAL A 25 1.72 -16.24 -4.75
CA VAL A 25 2.94 -16.54 -3.99
C VAL A 25 2.60 -16.35 -2.51
N GLU A 26 2.73 -17.42 -1.72
CA GLU A 26 2.40 -17.40 -0.30
C GLU A 26 3.44 -16.54 0.45
N VAL A 27 3.06 -15.31 0.79
CA VAL A 27 3.86 -14.41 1.63
C VAL A 27 3.31 -14.52 3.05
N PRO A 28 4.07 -15.03 4.04
CA PRO A 28 3.56 -15.48 5.35
C PRO A 28 2.75 -14.47 6.19
N ALA A 29 2.66 -13.20 5.80
CA ALA A 29 1.83 -12.16 6.45
C ALA A 29 1.44 -11.00 5.49
N GLY A 30 1.36 -11.24 4.18
CA GLY A 30 1.14 -10.18 3.17
C GLY A 30 0.36 -10.65 1.94
N LYS A 31 0.07 -9.71 1.03
CA LYS A 31 -0.48 -9.98 -0.31
C LYS A 31 0.54 -9.64 -1.38
N VAL A 32 0.44 -10.25 -2.56
CA VAL A 32 1.26 -9.88 -3.71
C VAL A 32 0.37 -9.12 -4.70
N VAL A 33 0.89 -8.01 -5.20
CA VAL A 33 0.26 -7.21 -6.27
C VAL A 33 1.13 -7.35 -7.51
N GLU A 34 0.53 -7.82 -8.60
CA GLU A 34 1.26 -8.20 -9.81
C GLU A 34 0.68 -7.61 -11.08
N SER A 35 1.55 -7.42 -12.06
CA SER A 35 1.26 -7.16 -13.45
C SER A 35 2.35 -7.79 -14.32
N GLU A 36 2.22 -7.68 -15.64
CA GLU A 36 3.28 -8.11 -16.57
C GLU A 36 4.63 -7.36 -16.36
N PHE A 37 4.62 -6.23 -15.66
CA PHE A 37 5.80 -5.39 -15.45
C PHE A 37 6.36 -5.46 -14.02
N ALA A 38 5.54 -5.80 -13.02
CA ALA A 38 5.91 -5.73 -11.61
C ALA A 38 5.31 -6.88 -10.79
N SER A 39 6.03 -7.29 -9.74
CA SER A 39 5.53 -8.20 -8.71
C SER A 39 6.00 -7.67 -7.36
N VAL A 40 5.06 -7.27 -6.51
CA VAL A 40 5.34 -6.56 -5.26
C VAL A 40 4.64 -7.25 -4.10
N ALA A 41 5.41 -7.71 -3.11
CA ALA A 41 4.86 -8.16 -1.84
C ALA A 41 4.54 -6.95 -0.94
N VAL A 42 3.32 -6.95 -0.39
CA VAL A 42 2.74 -5.91 0.44
C VAL A 42 2.36 -6.51 1.78
N ARG A 43 2.88 -5.95 2.88
CA ARG A 43 2.51 -6.38 4.24
C ARG A 43 2.49 -5.21 5.21
N LEU A 44 1.72 -5.35 6.28
CA LEU A 44 1.80 -4.42 7.40
C LEU A 44 3.06 -4.73 8.22
N ASP A 45 3.80 -3.68 8.55
CA ASP A 45 4.86 -3.69 9.55
C ASP A 45 4.34 -2.98 10.80
N THR A 46 4.23 -3.73 11.90
CA THR A 46 3.75 -3.26 13.19
C THR A 46 4.84 -3.25 14.26
N GLU A 47 6.10 -3.48 13.89
CA GLU A 47 7.21 -3.56 14.84
C GLU A 47 7.82 -2.18 15.15
N GLY A 48 7.45 -1.14 14.37
CA GLY A 48 7.91 0.23 14.54
C GLY A 48 7.04 1.09 15.48
N ASN A 49 7.41 2.37 15.60
CA ASN A 49 6.67 3.36 16.40
C ASN A 49 5.25 3.66 15.85
N SER A 50 4.98 3.27 14.60
CA SER A 50 3.69 3.37 13.92
C SER A 50 3.55 2.22 12.91
N VAL A 51 2.30 1.90 12.54
CA VAL A 51 2.01 0.91 11.49
C VAL A 51 2.43 1.47 10.14
N ARG A 52 3.13 0.67 9.34
CA ARG A 52 3.60 1.02 7.99
C ARG A 52 3.26 -0.06 6.98
N LEU A 53 3.18 0.29 5.71
CA LEU A 53 3.22 -0.68 4.62
C LEU A 53 4.66 -0.99 4.28
N ARG A 54 5.08 -2.24 4.43
CA ARG A 54 6.32 -2.73 3.84
C ARG A 54 6.03 -3.27 2.44
N LEU A 55 6.70 -2.68 1.47
CA LEU A 55 6.65 -3.01 0.06
C LEU A 55 7.98 -3.63 -0.37
N GLU A 56 7.93 -4.78 -1.02
CA GLU A 56 9.11 -5.45 -1.56
C GLU A 56 8.89 -5.79 -3.03
N ASP A 57 9.75 -5.25 -3.87
CA ASP A 57 9.85 -5.66 -5.26
C ASP A 57 10.45 -7.08 -5.33
N LEU A 58 9.63 -8.08 -5.67
CA LEU A 58 10.04 -9.48 -5.69
C LEU A 58 11.03 -9.79 -6.83
N ARG A 59 11.19 -8.89 -7.81
CA ARG A 59 12.19 -9.06 -8.89
C ARG A 59 13.58 -8.62 -8.46
N THR A 60 13.66 -7.57 -7.64
CA THR A 60 14.94 -6.93 -7.27
C THR A 60 15.31 -7.10 -5.79
N GLY A 61 14.37 -7.53 -4.95
CA GLY A 61 14.51 -7.56 -3.50
C GLY A 61 14.51 -6.16 -2.85
N LYS A 62 14.23 -5.09 -3.60
CA LYS A 62 14.21 -3.73 -3.05
C LYS A 62 13.03 -3.55 -2.11
N VAL A 63 13.32 -3.07 -0.90
CA VAL A 63 12.32 -2.83 0.15
C VAL A 63 12.11 -1.35 0.40
N ARG A 64 10.85 -0.96 0.61
CA ARG A 64 10.43 0.34 1.13
C ARG A 64 9.41 0.16 2.24
N HIS A 65 9.43 1.07 3.21
CA HIS A 65 8.38 1.18 4.21
C HIS A 65 7.71 2.53 3.99
N LEU A 66 6.40 2.54 3.82
CA LEU A 66 5.60 3.75 3.67
C LEU A 66 4.69 3.88 4.89
N ASP A 67 4.80 5.00 5.58
CA ASP A 67 3.85 5.35 6.64
C ASP A 67 2.54 5.91 6.09
N ALA A 68 1.59 6.20 6.98
CA ALA A 68 0.28 6.70 6.58
C ALA A 68 0.34 8.01 5.77
N LEU A 69 1.25 8.92 6.09
CA LEU A 69 1.39 10.21 5.40
C LEU A 69 2.02 10.03 4.02
N GLU A 70 3.01 9.14 3.90
CA GLU A 70 3.62 8.79 2.62
C GLU A 70 2.60 8.10 1.70
N ILE A 71 1.77 7.21 2.24
CA ILE A 71 0.69 6.56 1.49
C ILE A 71 -0.36 7.59 1.06
N GLU A 72 -0.80 8.47 1.95
CA GLU A 72 -1.71 9.57 1.62
C GLU A 72 -1.13 10.44 0.51
N SER A 73 0.14 10.78 0.58
CA SER A 73 0.82 11.57 -0.45
C SER A 73 0.79 10.91 -1.83
N VAL A 74 0.92 9.58 -1.89
CA VAL A 74 0.79 8.81 -3.15
C VAL A 74 -0.64 8.88 -3.70
N ILE A 75 -1.65 8.79 -2.84
CA ILE A 75 -3.07 8.88 -3.23
C ILE A 75 -3.40 10.25 -3.84
N TRP A 76 -2.79 11.31 -3.33
CA TRP A 76 -3.00 12.69 -3.78
C TRP A 76 -2.08 13.15 -4.92
N LEU A 77 -1.24 12.26 -5.48
CA LEU A 77 -0.39 12.62 -6.60
C LEU A 77 -1.25 13.04 -7.81
N ALA A 78 -0.93 14.21 -8.38
CA ALA A 78 -1.49 14.61 -9.66
C ALA A 78 -1.02 13.62 -10.77
N ASP A 79 -1.90 13.30 -11.72
CA ASP A 79 -1.65 12.30 -12.78
C ASP A 79 -0.33 12.50 -13.53
N GLY A 80 0.05 13.77 -13.77
CA GLY A 80 1.32 14.11 -14.43
C GLY A 80 2.56 13.69 -13.64
N HIS A 81 2.52 13.77 -12.30
CA HIS A 81 3.63 13.34 -11.45
C HIS A 81 3.69 11.82 -11.32
N LEU A 82 2.54 11.15 -11.23
CA LEU A 82 2.50 9.69 -11.23
C LEU A 82 3.07 9.12 -12.55
N THR A 83 2.71 9.73 -13.68
CA THR A 83 3.24 9.35 -15.00
C THR A 83 4.76 9.46 -15.05
N GLN A 84 5.34 10.52 -14.49
CA GLN A 84 6.80 10.68 -14.42
C GLN A 84 7.47 9.62 -13.55
N LEU A 85 6.84 9.23 -12.43
CA LEU A 85 7.36 8.16 -11.56
C LEU A 85 7.28 6.77 -12.23
N LEU A 86 6.27 6.55 -13.07
CA LEU A 86 6.09 5.31 -13.82
C LEU A 86 7.01 5.23 -15.04
N ASP A 87 7.57 6.36 -15.50
CA ASP A 87 8.48 6.38 -16.63
C ASP A 87 9.80 5.68 -16.27
N PRO A 88 10.08 4.51 -16.87
CA PRO A 88 11.30 3.75 -16.55
C PRO A 88 12.58 4.47 -16.93
N SER A 89 12.51 5.47 -17.83
CA SER A 89 13.65 6.29 -18.25
C SER A 89 14.06 7.33 -17.19
N HIS A 90 13.17 7.66 -16.25
CA HIS A 90 13.38 8.68 -15.24
C HIS A 90 14.17 8.17 -14.02
N GLU A 91 13.81 7.01 -13.43
CA GLU A 91 14.45 6.56 -12.18
C GLU A 91 14.70 5.04 -12.00
N ARG A 92 13.99 4.13 -12.70
CA ARG A 92 13.95 2.71 -12.28
C ARG A 92 14.82 1.73 -13.09
N TRP A 93 15.14 1.95 -14.38
CA TRP A 93 15.67 0.85 -15.24
C TRP A 93 17.15 0.96 -15.61
N ARG A 94 17.93 1.79 -14.92
CA ARG A 94 19.40 1.81 -15.07
C ARG A 94 20.05 0.96 -13.97
N GLY A 95 20.10 -0.36 -14.18
CA GLY A 95 20.89 -1.30 -13.37
C GLY A 95 20.05 -2.31 -12.60
#